data_AF-A0AAW1KZI8-F1
#
_entry.id   AF-A0AAW1KZI8-F1
#
_cell.length_a   1.000
_cell.length_b   1.000
_cell.length_c   1.000
_cell.angle_alpha   90.00
_cell.angle_beta   90.00
_cell.angle_gamma   90.00
#
_symmetry.space_group_name_H-M   'P 1'
#
loop_
_entity.id
_entity.type
_entity.pdbx_description
1 polymer ?
#
loop_
_entity_poly.entity_id
_entity_poly.type
_entity_poly.pdbx_seq_one_letter_code
_entity_poly.pdbx_strand_id
1 'polypeptide(L)'
;MSVAEFLKGLPSYNENNFTKFHVDNNSRSPLKRPSVYVPTKDYPSEQVIVTEKTSILLRYLHQHWEKKNTQKKREHSSTDNGEDHCQSRKRPRTDYILHFSSINLHFM
;
A
#
# COMPACT_ATOMS: atom_id res chain seq x y z
N MET A 1 18.87 15.60 33.40
CA MET A 1 18.88 14.27 32.76
C MET A 1 20.13 14.15 31.92
N SER A 2 20.83 13.03 31.99
CA SER A 2 22.04 12.81 31.18
C SER A 2 21.67 12.21 29.82
N VAL A 3 22.51 12.41 28.81
CA VAL A 3 22.34 11.78 27.47
C VAL A 3 22.30 10.24 27.60
N ALA A 4 23.07 9.67 28.52
CA ALA A 4 23.07 8.22 28.77
C ALA A 4 21.73 7.71 29.30
N GLU A 5 21.03 8.51 30.10
CA GLU A 5 19.72 8.17 30.65
C GLU A 5 18.62 8.22 29.57
N PHE A 6 18.74 9.16 28.64
CA PHE A 6 17.87 9.25 27.46
C PHE A 6 18.03 8.07 26.49
N LEU A 7 19.23 7.48 26.40
CA LEU A 7 19.54 6.36 25.50
C LEU A 7 19.25 4.97 26.09
N LYS A 8 18.73 4.87 27.32
CA LYS A 8 18.33 3.59 27.92
C LYS A 8 17.02 3.07 27.32
N GLY A 9 16.84 1.75 27.34
CA GLY A 9 15.57 1.12 26.96
C GLY A 9 15.28 1.09 25.47
N LEU A 10 16.31 1.10 24.62
CA LEU A 10 16.13 0.90 23.19
C LEU A 10 15.46 -0.46 22.91
N PRO A 11 14.57 -0.56 21.90
CA PRO A 11 13.90 -1.80 21.58
C PRO A 11 14.88 -2.94 21.27
N SER A 12 14.62 -4.10 21.88
CA SER A 12 15.34 -5.34 21.61
C SER A 12 14.32 -6.41 21.24
N TYR A 13 14.33 -6.86 19.99
CA TYR A 13 13.49 -7.98 19.56
C TYR A 13 13.96 -9.31 20.16
N ASN A 14 15.27 -9.47 20.31
CA ASN A 14 15.92 -10.60 20.95
C ASN A 14 17.25 -10.15 21.54
N GLU A 15 17.38 -10.28 22.85
CA GLU A 15 18.57 -9.89 23.62
C GLU A 15 19.84 -10.62 23.15
N ASN A 16 19.70 -11.81 22.57
CA ASN A 16 20.83 -12.63 22.14
C ASN A 16 21.41 -12.24 20.76
N ASN A 17 20.74 -11.38 19.98
CA ASN A 17 21.12 -11.11 18.58
C ASN A 17 22.55 -10.57 18.43
N PHE A 18 23.04 -9.82 19.41
CA PHE A 18 24.34 -9.14 19.35
C PHE A 18 25.29 -9.50 20.50
N THR A 19 24.88 -10.34 21.45
CA THR A 19 25.71 -10.69 22.63
C THR A 19 26.97 -11.47 22.27
N LYS A 20 26.98 -12.16 21.13
CA LYS A 20 28.11 -12.98 20.64
C LYS A 20 28.84 -12.36 19.45
N PHE A 21 28.51 -11.14 19.07
CA PHE A 21 29.13 -10.49 17.92
C PHE A 21 30.60 -10.14 18.22
N HIS A 22 31.52 -10.63 17.37
CA HIS A 22 32.96 -10.39 17.49
C HIS A 22 33.51 -9.80 16.19
N VAL A 23 34.14 -8.63 16.27
CA VAL A 23 34.64 -7.89 15.09
C VAL A 23 35.84 -8.62 14.44
N ASP A 24 36.68 -9.27 15.24
CA ASP A 24 37.95 -9.86 14.75
C ASP A 24 37.83 -11.26 14.11
N ASN A 25 36.64 -11.86 14.02
CA ASN A 25 36.47 -13.18 13.41
C ASN A 25 36.45 -13.09 11.85
N ASN A 26 37.62 -12.82 11.25
CA ASN A 26 37.90 -12.84 9.80
C ASN A 26 37.45 -11.63 8.95
N SER A 27 37.95 -10.42 9.24
CA SER A 27 37.84 -9.27 8.32
C SER A 27 38.96 -9.19 7.25
N ARG A 28 39.46 -10.32 6.72
CA ARG A 28 40.45 -10.33 5.62
C ARG A 28 40.27 -11.45 4.60
N SER A 29 39.10 -12.10 4.53
CA SER A 29 38.85 -13.15 3.55
C SER A 29 37.81 -12.72 2.51
N PRO A 30 38.09 -12.83 1.19
CA PRO A 30 37.12 -12.56 0.13
C PRO A 30 35.94 -13.56 0.10
N LEU A 31 35.86 -14.48 1.07
CA LEU A 31 34.80 -15.49 1.22
C LEU A 31 33.48 -14.95 1.82
N LYS A 32 33.39 -13.66 2.20
CA LYS A 32 32.21 -13.09 2.90
C LYS A 32 31.07 -12.61 2.00
N ARG A 33 31.12 -12.84 0.69
CA ARG A 33 29.93 -12.60 -0.14
C ARG A 33 28.86 -13.63 0.27
N PRO A 34 27.64 -13.21 0.66
CA PRO A 34 26.55 -14.15 0.84
C PRO A 34 26.45 -15.07 -0.38
N SER A 35 26.22 -16.35 -0.14
CA SER A 35 26.04 -17.29 -1.24
C SER A 35 24.89 -16.83 -2.13
N VAL A 36 25.08 -16.95 -3.45
CA VAL A 36 24.03 -16.63 -4.41
C VAL A 36 22.96 -17.72 -4.32
N TYR A 37 21.70 -17.32 -4.16
CA TYR A 37 20.58 -18.25 -4.25
C TYR A 37 20.41 -18.73 -5.69
N VAL A 38 20.46 -20.04 -5.89
CA VAL A 38 20.20 -20.69 -7.18
C VAL A 38 18.90 -21.50 -7.03
N PRO A 39 17.78 -21.05 -7.61
CA PRO A 39 16.53 -21.79 -7.60
C PRO A 39 16.70 -23.12 -8.37
N THR A 40 16.32 -24.24 -7.76
CA THR A 40 16.37 -25.58 -8.38
C THR A 40 14.99 -26.17 -8.66
N LYS A 41 13.94 -25.50 -8.19
CA LYS A 41 12.54 -25.92 -8.30
C LYS A 41 11.71 -24.71 -8.69
N ASP A 42 10.78 -24.93 -9.60
CA ASP A 42 9.81 -23.92 -10.00
C ASP A 42 8.57 -24.01 -9.11
N TYR A 43 8.17 -22.86 -8.55
CA TYR A 43 6.95 -22.71 -7.78
C TYR A 43 6.03 -21.70 -8.47
N PRO A 44 4.79 -22.07 -8.82
CA PRO A 44 3.87 -21.14 -9.47
C PRO A 44 3.46 -20.01 -8.52
N SER A 45 3.32 -18.79 -9.05
CA SER A 45 2.79 -17.66 -8.27
C SER A 45 1.27 -17.81 -8.11
N GLU A 46 0.76 -17.56 -6.91
CA GLU A 46 -0.67 -17.60 -6.62
C GLU A 46 -1.43 -16.47 -7.32
N GLN A 47 -0.81 -15.29 -7.43
CA GLN A 47 -1.41 -14.10 -8.03
C GLN A 47 -0.43 -13.43 -9.00
N VAL A 48 -0.95 -12.79 -10.03
CA VAL A 48 -0.18 -12.07 -11.04
C VAL A 48 -0.58 -10.60 -11.03
N ILE A 49 0.41 -9.71 -11.00
CA ILE A 49 0.19 -8.27 -11.09
C ILE A 49 -0.12 -7.92 -12.55
N VAL A 50 -1.31 -7.38 -12.80
CA VAL A 50 -1.77 -6.99 -14.14
C VAL A 50 -2.02 -5.48 -14.18
N THR A 51 -1.56 -4.83 -15.25
CA THR A 51 -1.87 -3.42 -15.53
C THR A 51 -3.15 -3.32 -16.35
N GLU A 52 -4.00 -2.34 -16.02
CA GLU A 52 -5.15 -2.00 -16.86
C GLU A 52 -4.71 -1.58 -18.26
N LYS A 53 -5.35 -2.14 -19.29
CA LYS A 53 -5.04 -1.83 -20.70
C LYS A 53 -5.70 -0.54 -21.19
N THR A 54 -6.63 0.02 -20.42
CA THR A 54 -7.43 1.16 -20.83
C THR A 54 -6.60 2.45 -20.75
N SER A 55 -6.74 3.30 -21.77
CA SER A 55 -6.17 4.64 -21.71
C SER A 55 -6.77 5.40 -20.53
N ILE A 56 -5.92 6.08 -19.75
CA ILE A 56 -6.35 6.85 -18.58
C ILE A 56 -7.41 7.91 -18.92
N LEU A 57 -7.35 8.48 -20.13
CA LEU A 57 -8.32 9.47 -20.59
C LEU A 57 -9.69 8.83 -20.84
N LEU A 58 -9.71 7.68 -21.50
CA LEU A 58 -10.96 6.95 -21.78
C LEU A 58 -11.62 6.48 -20.48
N ARG A 59 -10.82 5.95 -19.54
CA ARG A 59 -11.29 5.58 -18.20
C ARG A 59 -11.95 6.76 -17.50
N TYR A 60 -11.31 7.94 -17.55
CA TYR A 60 -11.85 9.16 -16.95
C TYR A 60 -13.18 9.59 -17.58
N LEU A 61 -13.25 9.63 -18.91
CA LEU A 61 -14.46 10.04 -19.62
C LEU A 61 -15.63 9.08 -19.37
N HIS A 62 -15.38 7.77 -19.43
CA HIS A 62 -16.39 6.75 -19.13
C HIS A 62 -16.90 6.89 -17.70
N GLN A 63 -16.02 6.98 -16.71
CA GLN A 63 -16.39 7.13 -15.31
C GLN A 63 -17.27 8.38 -15.08
N HIS A 64 -16.93 9.49 -15.73
CA HIS A 64 -17.69 10.73 -15.61
C HIS A 64 -19.06 10.62 -16.30
N TRP A 65 -19.14 9.95 -17.44
CA TRP A 65 -20.39 9.69 -18.15
C TRP A 65 -21.31 8.74 -17.37
N GLU A 66 -20.77 7.63 -16.85
CA GLU A 66 -21.53 6.67 -16.03
C GLU A 66 -22.12 7.35 -14.80
N LYS A 67 -21.31 8.11 -14.06
CA LYS A 67 -21.77 8.85 -12.88
C LYS A 67 -22.96 9.77 -13.17
N LYS A 68 -22.95 10.48 -14.31
CA LYS A 68 -24.06 11.36 -14.74
C LYS A 68 -25.30 10.59 -15.15
N ASN A 69 -25.18 9.35 -15.64
CA ASN A 69 -26.33 8.54 -16.04
C ASN A 69 -26.89 7.68 -14.90
N THR A 70 -26.09 7.30 -13.91
CA THR A 70 -26.57 6.66 -12.68
C THR A 70 -27.50 7.60 -11.90
N GLN A 71 -27.23 8.91 -11.91
CA GLN A 71 -28.10 9.92 -11.30
C GLN A 71 -29.50 9.95 -11.95
N LYS A 72 -29.57 9.88 -13.29
CA LYS A 72 -30.85 9.85 -14.02
C LYS A 72 -31.70 8.60 -13.72
N LYS A 73 -31.06 7.45 -13.46
CA LYS A 73 -31.78 6.22 -13.07
C LYS A 73 -32.30 6.24 -11.63
N ARG A 74 -31.72 7.05 -10.73
CA ARG A 74 -32.21 7.22 -9.35
C ARG A 74 -33.32 8.28 -9.25
N GLU A 75 -33.30 9.31 -10.09
CA GLU A 75 -34.36 10.33 -10.12
C GLU A 75 -35.66 9.81 -10.73
N HIS A 76 -35.60 8.85 -11.66
CA HIS A 76 -36.83 8.29 -12.25
C HIS A 76 -37.68 7.46 -11.26
N SER A 77 -37.18 7.22 -10.04
CA SER A 77 -37.94 6.64 -8.94
C SER A 77 -38.37 7.65 -7.88
N SER A 78 -38.03 8.94 -8.01
CA SER A 78 -38.07 9.87 -6.87
C SER A 78 -38.16 11.35 -7.26
N THR A 79 -39.17 11.78 -8.03
CA THR A 79 -39.59 13.20 -8.00
C THR A 79 -41.05 13.35 -8.41
N ASP A 80 -41.94 13.27 -7.43
CA ASP A 80 -43.05 14.20 -7.31
C ASP A 80 -42.68 15.20 -6.22
N ASN A 81 -42.78 16.50 -6.57
CA ASN A 81 -42.74 17.69 -5.72
C ASN A 81 -41.45 18.09 -4.97
N GLY A 82 -41.10 19.38 -5.13
CA GLY A 82 -40.45 20.16 -4.07
C GLY A 82 -39.12 20.82 -4.44
N GLU A 83 -39.20 21.96 -5.12
CA GLU A 83 -38.20 23.04 -5.11
C GLU A 83 -37.76 23.39 -3.67
N ASP A 84 -36.44 23.48 -3.39
CA ASP A 84 -35.92 24.56 -2.55
C ASP A 84 -34.39 24.70 -2.50
N HIS A 85 -33.98 25.93 -2.22
CA HIS A 85 -32.65 26.51 -2.26
C HIS A 85 -31.63 26.02 -1.21
N CYS A 86 -30.37 26.41 -1.44
CA CYS A 86 -29.32 26.78 -0.48
C CYS A 86 -28.20 25.79 -0.11
N GLN A 87 -26.98 26.26 -0.43
CA GLN A 87 -25.76 26.25 0.40
C GLN A 87 -25.09 24.90 0.73
N SER A 88 -23.87 24.72 0.19
CA SER A 88 -22.64 24.73 1.00
C SER A 88 -21.44 24.33 0.15
N ARG A 89 -20.51 25.27 -0.04
CA ARG A 89 -19.17 25.01 -0.56
C ARG A 89 -18.41 24.14 0.43
N LYS A 90 -18.38 22.83 0.20
CA LYS A 90 -17.24 22.00 0.60
C LYS A 90 -16.84 21.14 -0.60
N ARG A 91 -15.65 21.41 -1.14
CA ARG A 91 -15.01 20.51 -2.10
C ARG A 91 -14.90 19.16 -1.38
N PRO A 92 -15.47 18.06 -1.92
CA PRO A 92 -15.20 16.76 -1.36
C PRO A 92 -13.69 16.54 -1.49
N ARG A 93 -13.03 16.26 -0.37
CA ARG A 93 -11.68 15.71 -0.39
C ARG A 93 -11.80 14.47 -1.26
N THR A 94 -11.14 14.49 -2.42
CA THR A 94 -11.03 13.31 -3.27
C THR A 94 -10.18 12.33 -2.47
N ASP A 95 -10.85 11.53 -1.67
CA ASP A 95 -10.30 10.27 -1.21
C ASP A 95 -10.13 9.46 -2.49
N TYR A 96 -8.97 9.62 -3.12
CA TYR A 96 -8.44 8.58 -3.98
C TYR A 96 -8.17 7.42 -3.03
N ILE A 97 -9.23 6.69 -2.68
CA ILE A 97 -9.14 5.31 -2.30
C ILE A 97 -8.66 4.65 -3.59
N LEU A 98 -7.36 4.75 -3.83
CA LEU A 98 -6.61 3.69 -4.44
C LEU A 98 -6.95 2.51 -3.55
N HIS A 99 -7.97 1.77 -3.96
CA HIS A 99 -8.31 0.48 -3.39
C HIS A 99 -7.19 -0.45 -3.88
N PHE A 100 -5.97 -0.19 -3.39
CA PHE A 100 -5.00 -1.23 -3.21
C PHE A 100 -5.68 -2.13 -2.20
N SER A 101 -6.34 -3.17 -2.72
CA SER A 101 -6.56 -4.39 -1.98
C SER A 101 -5.26 -4.64 -1.23
N SER A 102 -5.30 -4.50 0.09
CA SER A 102 -4.17 -4.74 0.96
C SER A 102 -3.62 -6.12 0.60
N ILE A 103 -2.48 -6.13 -0.09
CA ILE A 103 -1.68 -7.33 -0.25
C ILE A 103 -1.20 -7.60 1.18
N ASN A 104 -1.90 -8.49 1.87
CA ASN A 104 -1.40 -9.07 3.12
C ASN A 104 -0.18 -9.90 2.74
N LEU A 105 0.98 -9.24 2.68
CA LEU A 105 2.26 -9.90 2.52
C LEU A 105 2.59 -10.53 3.89
N HIS A 106 2.05 -11.73 4.13
CA HIS A 106 2.47 -12.55 5.24
C HIS A 106 3.88 -13.06 4.93
N PHE A 107 4.89 -12.37 5.46
CA PHE A 107 6.26 -12.88 5.48
C PHE A 107 6.29 -14.02 6.51
N MET A 108 6.49 -15.26 6.03
CA MET A 108 6.96 -16.38 6.86
C MET A 108 8.48 -16.41 6.88
#